data_AF-A0A176K2C8-F1
#
_entry.id   AF-A0A176K2C8-F1
#
_cell.length_a   1.000
_cell.length_b   1.000
_cell.length_c   1.000
_cell.angle_alpha   90.00
_cell.angle_beta   90.00
_cell.angle_gamma   90.00
#
_symmetry.space_group_name_H-M   'P 1'
#
loop_
_entity.id
_entity.type
_entity.pdbx_description
1 polymer ?
#
loop_
_entity_poly.entity_id
_entity_poly.type
_entity_poly.pdbx_seq_one_letter_code
_entity_poly.pdbx_strand_id
1 'polypeptide(L)'
;MLYRLIFSFIPIIVFPRLGFGIILSLIVVAMLLIGTIIGNNRWIPQLQSLTIFLIYALPILGYFRGQDISVMSISLMLIAFGYLSLGIEGSAFSLPVKSKTRKKVALFASVLFAFFVAWGLSILAFDKMGNSGVFLSAFLMGLVAWRDVNRIIKSSFEERRQSEN
;
A
#
# COMPACT_ATOMS: atom_id res chain seq x y z
N MET A 1 -14.87 -2.72 6.94
CA MET A 1 -14.81 -2.97 5.48
C MET A 1 -15.55 -1.91 4.70
N LEU A 2 -16.82 -1.64 4.99
CA LEU A 2 -17.66 -0.71 4.22
C LEU A 2 -17.01 0.67 4.02
N TYR A 3 -16.45 1.27 5.07
CA TYR A 3 -15.79 2.57 4.96
C TYR A 3 -14.62 2.53 3.95
N ARG A 4 -13.70 1.55 4.02
CA ARG A 4 -12.57 1.43 3.07
C ARG A 4 -13.03 1.29 1.63
N LEU A 5 -14.14 0.58 1.42
CA LEU A 5 -14.71 0.38 0.10
C LEU A 5 -15.30 1.68 -0.45
N ILE A 6 -16.03 2.44 0.37
CA ILE A 6 -16.50 3.79 0.02
C ILE A 6 -15.30 4.71 -0.28
N PHE A 7 -14.31 4.73 0.61
CA PHE A 7 -13.05 5.45 0.45
C PHE A 7 -12.15 4.90 -0.66
N SER A 8 -12.51 3.82 -1.36
CA SER A 8 -11.79 3.37 -2.56
C SER A 8 -12.38 3.98 -3.83
N PHE A 9 -13.64 4.42 -3.80
CA PHE A 9 -14.31 5.05 -4.93
C PHE A 9 -14.08 6.56 -5.04
N ILE A 10 -13.84 7.24 -3.92
CA ILE A 10 -13.63 8.70 -3.88
C ILE A 10 -12.57 9.23 -4.88
N PRO A 11 -11.46 8.52 -5.22
CA PRO A 11 -10.49 9.04 -6.17
C PRO A 11 -11.11 9.29 -7.55
N ILE A 12 -12.18 8.57 -7.93
CA ILE A 12 -12.89 8.78 -9.21
C ILE A 12 -13.47 10.20 -9.34
N ILE A 13 -13.79 10.84 -8.21
CA ILE A 13 -14.34 12.20 -8.16
C ILE A 13 -13.23 13.21 -7.89
N VAL A 14 -12.31 12.87 -6.97
CA VAL A 14 -11.28 13.81 -6.48
C VAL A 14 -10.17 14.01 -7.51
N PHE A 15 -9.65 12.95 -8.12
CA PHE A 15 -8.48 13.03 -9.00
C PHE A 15 -8.75 13.85 -10.27
N PRO A 16 -9.90 13.68 -10.97
CA PRO A 16 -10.21 14.53 -12.13
C PRO A 16 -10.31 16.01 -11.77
N ARG A 17 -10.83 16.35 -10.59
CA ARG A 17 -10.92 17.74 -10.11
C ARG A 17 -9.55 18.34 -9.79
N LEU A 18 -8.57 17.52 -9.43
CA LEU A 18 -7.19 17.93 -9.19
C LEU A 18 -6.34 17.96 -10.47
N GLY A 19 -6.92 17.69 -11.64
CA GLY A 19 -6.24 17.72 -12.93
C GLY A 19 -5.62 16.39 -13.39
N PHE A 20 -5.85 15.29 -12.65
CA PHE A 20 -5.41 13.97 -13.07
C PHE A 20 -6.32 13.38 -14.15
N GLY A 21 -5.76 12.54 -15.02
CA GLY A 21 -6.54 11.85 -16.05
C GLY A 21 -7.59 10.90 -15.48
N ILE A 22 -8.74 10.80 -16.16
CA ILE A 22 -9.84 9.90 -15.75
C ILE A 22 -9.39 8.44 -15.73
N ILE A 23 -8.52 8.04 -16.67
CA ILE A 23 -7.97 6.69 -16.79
C ILE A 23 -7.15 6.32 -15.55
N LEU A 24 -6.27 7.22 -15.10
CA LEU A 24 -5.49 7.02 -13.87
C LEU A 24 -6.42 6.82 -12.67
N SER A 25 -7.45 7.66 -12.57
CA SER A 25 -8.43 7.60 -11.49
C SER A 25 -9.14 6.24 -11.45
N LEU A 26 -9.55 5.72 -12.61
CA LEU A 26 -10.15 4.38 -12.74
C LEU A 26 -9.19 3.26 -12.33
N ILE A 27 -7.93 3.33 -12.77
CA ILE A 27 -6.90 2.33 -12.42
C ILE A 27 -6.67 2.31 -10.91
N VAL A 28 -6.50 3.48 -10.29
CA VAL A 28 -6.28 3.59 -8.84
C VAL A 28 -7.49 3.05 -8.07
N VAL A 29 -8.70 3.42 -8.47
CA VAL A 29 -9.94 2.89 -7.87
C VAL A 29 -10.00 1.37 -7.99
N ALA A 30 -9.72 0.81 -9.16
CA ALA A 30 -9.72 -0.63 -9.36
C ALA A 30 -8.72 -1.34 -8.44
N MET A 31 -7.48 -0.82 -8.33
CA MET A 31 -6.46 -1.35 -7.42
C MET A 31 -6.87 -1.28 -5.96
N LEU A 32 -7.45 -0.16 -5.53
CA LEU A 32 -7.94 0.02 -4.15
C LEU A 32 -9.10 -0.92 -3.84
N LEU A 33 -10.05 -1.09 -4.76
CA LEU A 33 -11.18 -2.00 -4.58
C LEU A 33 -10.70 -3.45 -4.49
N ILE A 34 -9.88 -3.89 -5.45
CA ILE A 34 -9.33 -5.25 -5.45
C ILE A 34 -8.52 -5.48 -4.17
N GLY A 35 -7.62 -4.57 -3.80
CA GLY A 35 -6.83 -4.68 -2.57
C GLY A 35 -7.67 -4.73 -1.29
N THR A 36 -8.78 -3.98 -1.25
CA THR A 36 -9.70 -3.95 -0.10
C THR A 36 -10.53 -5.23 0.00
N ILE A 37 -11.02 -5.76 -1.13
CA ILE A 37 -11.81 -7.00 -1.17
C ILE A 37 -10.95 -8.20 -0.78
N ILE A 38 -9.72 -8.26 -1.30
CA ILE A 38 -8.78 -9.36 -1.05
C ILE A 38 -8.22 -9.31 0.39
N GLY A 39 -7.99 -8.11 0.94
CA GLY A 39 -7.37 -7.90 2.25
C GLY A 39 -8.29 -7.96 3.49
N ASN A 40 -9.24 -8.90 3.56
CA ASN A 40 -10.28 -8.93 4.62
C ASN A 40 -9.79 -9.35 6.04
N ASN A 41 -8.49 -9.41 6.30
CA ASN A 41 -8.01 -9.90 7.59
C ASN A 41 -7.79 -8.76 8.62
N ARG A 42 -7.94 -9.05 9.92
CA ARG A 42 -8.07 -8.04 11.01
C ARG A 42 -6.82 -7.20 11.30
N TRP A 43 -5.63 -7.62 10.84
CA TRP A 43 -4.34 -6.95 11.14
C TRP A 43 -3.92 -5.91 10.09
N ILE A 44 -4.29 -6.15 8.84
CA ILE A 44 -4.07 -5.31 7.66
C ILE A 44 -4.85 -3.97 7.60
N PRO A 45 -5.93 -3.71 8.38
CA PRO A 45 -6.71 -2.48 8.25
C PRO A 45 -5.92 -1.21 8.55
N GLN A 46 -4.92 -1.25 9.43
CA GLN A 46 -4.16 -0.06 9.83
C GLN A 46 -3.25 0.42 8.69
N LEU A 47 -2.48 -0.50 8.10
CA LEU A 47 -1.61 -0.23 6.96
C LEU A 47 -2.42 0.16 5.72
N GLN A 48 -3.54 -0.52 5.46
CA GLN A 48 -4.46 -0.11 4.39
C GLN A 48 -5.01 1.29 4.62
N SER A 49 -5.48 1.60 5.83
CA SER A 49 -6.05 2.92 6.11
C SER A 49 -4.99 4.03 5.97
N LEU A 50 -3.76 3.78 6.41
CA LEU A 50 -2.64 4.72 6.24
C LEU A 50 -2.31 4.94 4.76
N THR A 51 -2.28 3.86 3.97
CA THR A 51 -1.95 3.94 2.54
C THR A 51 -3.07 4.63 1.76
N ILE A 52 -4.34 4.37 2.09
CA ILE A 52 -5.50 5.12 1.56
C ILE A 52 -5.36 6.60 1.91
N PHE A 53 -5.05 6.92 3.16
CA PHE A 53 -4.83 8.31 3.58
C PHE A 53 -3.72 8.96 2.78
N LEU A 54 -2.61 8.26 2.54
CA LEU A 54 -1.49 8.74 1.74
C LEU A 54 -1.91 9.04 0.28
N ILE A 55 -2.72 8.17 -0.32
CA ILE A 55 -3.28 8.33 -1.67
C ILE A 55 -4.14 9.59 -1.79
N TYR A 56 -4.76 10.06 -0.70
CA TYR A 56 -5.48 11.34 -0.69
C TYR A 56 -4.61 12.54 -0.35
N ALA A 57 -3.76 12.39 0.67
CA ALA A 57 -2.96 13.49 1.18
C ALA A 57 -1.96 13.99 0.13
N LEU A 58 -1.29 13.08 -0.58
CA LEU A 58 -0.27 13.45 -1.58
C LEU A 58 -0.81 14.32 -2.72
N PRO A 59 -1.88 13.94 -3.44
CA PRO A 59 -2.38 14.75 -4.55
C PRO A 59 -2.99 16.07 -4.09
N ILE A 60 -3.63 16.11 -2.91
CA ILE A 60 -4.15 17.36 -2.34
C ILE A 60 -2.98 18.31 -2.01
N LEU A 61 -1.97 17.83 -1.28
CA LEU A 61 -0.81 18.64 -0.93
C LEU A 61 0.00 19.06 -2.17
N GLY A 62 0.18 18.15 -3.13
CA GLY A 62 0.88 18.41 -4.37
C GLY A 62 0.14 19.44 -5.24
N TYR A 63 -1.19 19.39 -5.30
CA TYR A 63 -2.02 20.40 -5.96
C TYR A 63 -1.82 21.80 -5.36
N PHE A 64 -1.88 21.94 -4.02
CA PHE A 64 -1.64 23.22 -3.35
C PHE A 64 -0.22 23.75 -3.51
N ARG A 65 0.75 22.86 -3.76
CA ARG A 65 2.17 23.21 -3.97
C ARG A 65 2.55 23.38 -5.44
N GLY A 66 1.60 23.24 -6.37
CA GLY A 66 1.85 23.35 -7.81
C GLY A 66 2.81 22.29 -8.35
N GLN A 67 2.81 21.07 -7.79
CA GLN A 67 3.64 19.98 -8.30
C GLN A 67 3.19 19.50 -9.67
N ASP A 68 4.14 18.97 -10.46
CA ASP A 68 3.85 18.37 -11.75
C ASP A 68 2.93 17.14 -11.60
N ILE A 69 1.77 17.21 -12.25
CA ILE A 69 0.75 16.15 -12.28
C ILE A 69 1.32 14.84 -12.81
N SER A 70 2.27 14.88 -13.75
CA SER A 70 2.89 13.69 -14.34
C SER A 70 3.72 12.93 -13.30
N VAL A 71 4.51 13.66 -12.50
CA VAL A 71 5.33 13.10 -11.42
C VAL A 71 4.45 12.55 -10.29
N MET A 72 3.37 13.27 -9.94
CA MET A 72 2.39 12.79 -8.97
C MET A 72 1.65 11.55 -9.46
N SER A 73 1.32 11.47 -10.76
CA SER A 73 0.61 10.33 -11.35
C SER A 73 1.40 9.04 -11.23
N ILE A 74 2.70 9.08 -11.52
CA ILE A 74 3.61 7.92 -11.36
C ILE A 74 3.66 7.49 -9.90
N SER A 75 3.83 8.46 -8.99
CA SER A 75 3.94 8.21 -7.56
C SER A 75 2.66 7.58 -6.98
N LEU A 76 1.49 8.11 -7.38
CA LEU A 76 0.19 7.57 -7.00
C LEU A 76 -0.04 6.16 -7.53
N MET A 77 0.38 5.89 -8.77
CA MET A 77 0.26 4.55 -9.36
C MET A 77 1.10 3.53 -8.59
N LEU A 78 2.34 3.88 -8.24
CA LEU A 78 3.20 3.03 -7.41
C LEU A 78 2.57 2.76 -6.03
N ILE A 79 2.05 3.78 -5.36
CA ILE A 79 1.42 3.61 -4.05
C ILE A 79 0.14 2.74 -4.17
N ALA A 80 -0.64 2.88 -5.25
CA ALA A 80 -1.81 2.03 -5.51
C ALA A 80 -1.42 0.57 -5.77
N PHE A 81 -0.33 0.30 -6.49
CA PHE A 81 0.25 -1.05 -6.62
C PHE A 81 0.67 -1.61 -5.26
N GLY A 82 1.31 -0.79 -4.42
CA GLY A 82 1.64 -1.19 -3.05
C GLY A 82 0.38 -1.58 -2.27
N TYR A 83 -0.69 -0.79 -2.35
CA TYR A 83 -1.97 -1.12 -1.70
C TYR A 83 -2.55 -2.46 -2.16
N LEU A 84 -2.47 -2.76 -3.46
CA LEU A 84 -2.87 -4.04 -4.02
C LEU A 84 -2.04 -5.20 -3.45
N SER A 85 -0.71 -5.04 -3.37
CA SER A 85 0.19 -6.03 -2.75
C SER A 85 -0.19 -6.31 -1.31
N LEU A 86 -0.55 -5.28 -0.55
CA LEU A 86 -1.00 -5.42 0.83
C LEU A 86 -2.36 -6.16 0.93
N GLY A 87 -3.21 -6.02 -0.08
CA GLY A 87 -4.40 -6.86 -0.25
C GLY A 87 -4.05 -8.35 -0.44
N ILE A 88 -3.09 -8.65 -1.32
CA ILE A 88 -2.59 -10.01 -1.60
C ILE A 88 -1.98 -10.64 -0.33
N GLU A 89 -1.25 -9.86 0.46
CA GLU A 89 -0.77 -10.31 1.76
C GLU A 89 -1.92 -10.81 2.65
N GLY A 90 -3.05 -10.09 2.66
CA GLY A 90 -4.22 -10.46 3.44
C GLY A 90 -4.96 -11.71 2.98
N SER A 91 -5.04 -11.96 1.68
CA SER A 91 -5.63 -13.21 1.18
C SER A 91 -4.72 -14.41 1.38
N ALA A 92 -3.39 -14.22 1.40
CA ALA A 92 -2.45 -15.29 1.70
C ALA A 92 -2.68 -15.89 3.09
N PHE A 93 -3.22 -15.12 4.04
CA PHE A 93 -3.64 -15.62 5.35
C PHE A 93 -5.04 -16.28 5.35
N SER A 94 -5.89 -15.99 4.36
CA SER A 94 -7.29 -16.44 4.33
C SER A 94 -7.53 -17.72 3.50
N LEU A 95 -6.68 -18.05 2.52
CA LEU A 95 -6.93 -19.15 1.54
C LEU A 95 -6.35 -20.50 1.98
N PRO A 96 -7.07 -21.64 1.96
CA PRO A 96 -6.64 -22.94 2.51
C PRO A 96 -5.53 -23.62 1.66
N VAL A 97 -4.34 -23.03 1.66
CA VAL A 97 -3.14 -23.49 0.94
C VAL A 97 -2.06 -23.85 1.96
N LYS A 98 -1.23 -24.88 1.68
CA LYS A 98 -0.16 -25.38 2.56
C LYS A 98 0.68 -24.25 3.20
N SER A 99 0.94 -24.33 4.51
CA SER A 99 1.45 -23.21 5.33
C SER A 99 2.81 -22.64 4.90
N LYS A 100 3.69 -23.44 4.27
CA LYS A 100 4.99 -22.94 3.76
C LYS A 100 4.85 -21.98 2.56
N THR A 101 3.89 -22.21 1.66
CA THR A 101 3.69 -21.38 0.47
C THR A 101 2.99 -20.07 0.85
N ARG A 102 2.02 -20.10 1.77
CA ARG A 102 1.37 -18.89 2.33
C ARG A 102 2.39 -17.90 2.87
N LYS A 103 3.36 -18.38 3.67
CA LYS A 103 4.38 -17.53 4.30
C LYS A 103 5.27 -16.83 3.27
N LYS A 104 5.66 -17.53 2.20
CA LYS A 104 6.46 -16.93 1.13
C LYS A 104 5.69 -15.85 0.37
N VAL A 105 4.41 -16.09 0.06
CA VAL A 105 3.56 -15.12 -0.63
C VAL A 105 3.32 -13.88 0.24
N ALA A 106 3.00 -14.04 1.53
CA ALA A 106 2.81 -12.92 2.44
C ALA A 106 4.08 -12.08 2.61
N LEU A 107 5.24 -12.72 2.81
CA LEU A 107 6.52 -12.01 2.89
C LEU A 107 6.86 -11.25 1.60
N PHE A 108 6.66 -11.90 0.45
CA PHE A 108 6.92 -11.28 -0.84
C PHE A 108 5.99 -10.10 -1.11
N ALA A 109 4.71 -10.23 -0.75
CA ALA A 109 3.71 -9.17 -0.87
C ALA A 109 4.01 -7.97 0.05
N SER A 110 4.44 -8.21 1.29
CA SER A 110 4.84 -7.17 2.23
C SER A 110 6.09 -6.41 1.76
N VAL A 111 7.10 -7.13 1.25
CA VAL A 111 8.30 -6.52 0.65
C VAL A 111 7.96 -5.70 -0.61
N LEU A 112 7.08 -6.23 -1.48
CA LEU A 112 6.59 -5.50 -2.65
C LEU A 112 5.84 -4.23 -2.27
N PHE A 113 4.97 -4.31 -1.28
CA PHE A 113 4.27 -3.14 -0.74
C PHE A 113 5.26 -2.08 -0.28
N ALA A 114 6.24 -2.46 0.54
CA ALA A 114 7.25 -1.54 1.02
C ALA A 114 8.06 -0.93 -0.11
N PHE A 115 8.46 -1.73 -1.09
CA PHE A 115 9.22 -1.26 -2.24
C PHE A 115 8.45 -0.23 -3.07
N PHE A 116 7.21 -0.54 -3.44
CA PHE A 116 6.40 0.36 -4.26
C PHE A 116 6.06 1.68 -3.56
N VAL A 117 5.70 1.62 -2.28
CA VAL A 117 5.41 2.84 -1.51
C VAL A 117 6.68 3.66 -1.31
N ALA A 118 7.81 3.02 -0.99
CA ALA A 118 9.10 3.71 -0.87
C ALA A 118 9.47 4.41 -2.18
N TRP A 119 9.34 3.72 -3.32
CA TRP A 119 9.64 4.30 -4.62
C TRP A 119 8.74 5.50 -4.92
N GLY A 120 7.41 5.35 -4.77
CA GLY A 120 6.47 6.45 -5.00
C GLY A 120 6.78 7.68 -4.14
N LEU A 121 7.12 7.46 -2.86
CA LEU A 121 7.54 8.55 -1.97
C LEU A 121 8.90 9.15 -2.34
N SER A 122 9.87 8.32 -2.76
CA SER A 122 11.20 8.78 -3.18
C SER A 122 11.13 9.73 -4.37
N ILE A 123 10.25 9.47 -5.34
CA ILE A 123 10.07 10.37 -6.50
C ILE A 123 9.60 11.75 -6.04
N LEU A 124 8.60 11.81 -5.16
CA LEU A 124 8.07 13.06 -4.64
C LEU A 124 9.06 13.78 -3.71
N ALA A 125 9.80 13.02 -2.90
CA ALA A 125 10.77 13.55 -1.97
C ALA A 125 12.04 14.05 -2.68
N PHE A 126 12.44 13.44 -3.79
CA PHE A 126 13.60 13.87 -4.57
C PHE A 126 13.41 15.28 -5.13
N ASP A 127 12.20 15.60 -5.60
CA ASP A 127 11.86 16.94 -6.11
C ASP A 127 12.04 18.06 -5.06
N LYS A 128 11.90 17.75 -3.76
CA LYS A 128 11.93 18.76 -2.69
C LYS A 128 13.17 18.70 -1.79
N MET A 129 13.67 17.50 -1.52
CA MET A 129 14.76 17.23 -0.58
C MET A 129 15.97 16.56 -1.24
N GLY A 130 15.92 16.32 -2.56
CA GLY A 130 16.97 15.63 -3.30
C GLY A 130 17.25 14.22 -2.76
N ASN A 131 18.52 13.82 -2.77
CA ASN A 131 18.95 12.49 -2.31
C ASN A 131 18.55 12.20 -0.85
N SER A 132 18.52 13.22 0.01
CA SER A 132 18.15 13.04 1.42
C SER A 132 16.69 12.57 1.59
N GLY A 133 15.79 13.00 0.70
CA GLY A 133 14.41 12.57 0.67
C GLY A 133 14.26 11.09 0.29
N VAL A 134 15.08 10.63 -0.66
CA VAL A 134 15.13 9.22 -1.10
C VAL A 134 15.64 8.30 0.01
N PHE A 135 16.67 8.72 0.74
CA PHE A 135 17.16 7.97 1.90
C PHE A 135 16.10 7.90 3.01
N LEU A 136 15.40 9.00 3.26
CA LEU A 136 14.37 9.06 4.30
C LEU A 136 13.17 8.15 3.98
N SER A 137 12.65 8.17 2.74
CA SER A 137 11.56 7.29 2.31
C SER A 137 11.96 5.82 2.38
N ALA A 138 13.16 5.47 1.90
CA ALA A 138 13.68 4.11 1.97
C ALA A 138 13.85 3.64 3.43
N PHE A 139 14.38 4.50 4.30
CA PHE A 139 14.57 4.17 5.72
C PHE A 139 13.23 3.96 6.44
N LEU A 140 12.29 4.89 6.30
CA LEU A 140 10.96 4.78 6.91
C LEU A 140 10.24 3.52 6.44
N MET A 141 10.29 3.24 5.15
CA MET A 141 9.60 2.07 4.61
C MET A 141 10.30 0.76 4.94
N GLY A 142 11.62 0.79 5.11
CA GLY A 142 12.38 -0.33 5.68
C GLY A 142 11.94 -0.67 7.10
N LEU A 143 11.68 0.34 7.95
CA LEU A 143 11.14 0.12 9.30
C LEU A 143 9.73 -0.49 9.27
N VAL A 144 8.89 -0.01 8.36
CA VAL A 144 7.54 -0.57 8.15
C VAL A 144 7.64 -2.02 7.71
N ALA A 145 8.44 -2.33 6.69
CA ALA A 145 8.67 -3.69 6.20
C ALA A 145 9.21 -4.61 7.30
N TRP A 146 10.18 -4.14 8.09
CA TRP A 146 10.76 -4.91 9.18
C TRP A 146 9.73 -5.27 10.24
N ARG A 147 8.88 -4.30 10.64
CA ARG A 147 7.79 -4.52 11.59
C ARG A 147 6.78 -5.53 11.06
N ASP A 148 6.49 -5.46 9.77
CA ASP A 148 5.50 -6.28 9.08
C ASP A 148 5.98 -7.74 8.94
N VAL A 149 7.19 -7.92 8.40
CA VAL A 149 7.89 -9.21 8.29
C VAL A 149 8.03 -9.90 9.64
N ASN A 150 8.45 -9.17 10.68
CA ASN A 150 8.60 -9.76 12.01
C ASN A 150 7.26 -10.22 12.59
N ARG A 151 6.16 -9.52 12.30
CA ARG A 151 4.82 -9.97 12.70
C ARG A 151 4.38 -11.23 11.95
N ILE A 152 4.62 -11.32 10.64
CA ILE A 152 4.34 -12.53 9.84
C ILE A 152 5.15 -13.73 10.37
N ILE A 153 6.39 -13.51 10.79
CA ILE A 153 7.23 -14.57 11.36
C ILE A 153 6.67 -15.01 12.72
N LYS A 154 6.26 -14.06 13.58
CA LYS A 154 5.75 -14.37 14.93
C LYS A 154 4.39 -15.10 14.91
N SER A 155 3.45 -14.67 14.06
CA SER A 155 2.14 -15.34 13.93
C SER A 155 2.28 -16.80 13.50
N SER A 156 3.29 -17.11 12.66
CA SER A 156 3.58 -18.50 12.26
C SER A 156 4.13 -19.39 13.38
N PHE A 157 4.65 -18.80 14.47
CA PHE A 157 5.18 -19.53 15.61
C PHE A 157 4.07 -19.95 16.59
N GLU A 158 3.03 -19.13 16.72
CA GLU A 158 1.86 -19.43 17.56
C GLU A 158 0.95 -20.50 16.94
N GLU A 159 0.76 -20.50 15.61
CA GLU A 159 0.01 -21.56 14.91
C GLU A 159 0.65 -22.95 15.09
N ARG A 160 1.98 -23.05 15.14
CA ARG A 160 2.67 -24.35 15.35
C ARG A 160 2.51 -24.87 16.78
N ARG A 161 2.55 -24.00 17.78
CA ARG A 161 2.32 -24.39 19.18
C ARG A 161 0.89 -24.87 19.44
N GLN A 162 -0.09 -24.39 18.68
CA GLN A 162 -1.48 -24.84 18.78
C GLN A 162 -1.75 -26.16 18.04
N SER A 163 -0.91 -26.56 17.08
CA SER A 163 -1.02 -27.87 16.42
C SER A 163 -0.27 -29.00 17.13
N GLU A 164 0.56 -28.67 18.13
CA GLU A 164 1.37 -29.62 18.92
C GLU A 164 0.74 -29.95 20.29
N ASN A 165 -0.40 -29.33 20.63
CA ASN A 165 -1.24 -29.64 21.81
C ASN A 165 -2.59 -30.21 21.37
#